data_AF-A0A3M2BD99-F1
#
_entry.id   AF-A0A3M2BD99-F1
#
_cell.length_a   1.000
_cell.length_b   1.000
_cell.length_c   1.000
_cell.angle_alpha   90.00
_cell.angle_beta   90.00
_cell.angle_gamma   90.00
#
_symmetry.space_group_name_H-M   'P 1'
#
loop_
_entity.id
_entity.type
_entity.pdbx_description
1 polymer ?
#
loop_
_entity_poly.entity_id
_entity_poly.type
_entity_poly.pdbx_seq_one_letter_code
_entity_poly.pdbx_strand_id
1 'polypeptide(L)'
;MAKDRPKKADTAKKKKEKEWRTYSVEDYAETASGMVHFSFKTVNSNIAGGGVRLGPEDALALPYVSARTLLSRGIRIDPDYTKNTGKTANIAKQIRLILAGEQPETVKNAGKIKAACLDAFSSRLEKNCAVVSPRMRQLLLPRGDGYVAISPLGAAGLNAIVNARVAMHHETLDRERHIRIRQAIFGIGGANPQNVGGLVREMQRPLFFEGPTESFWIKVALSIYHKGIPLAIPRDLALEYRAWRKSAKARNKGSMPTDLRTRLKEKAYVQKVAQAILSKGRRARRVLEDHRDCLPSTEFLVGEAVASVVRGLVDPGLREKDWTYRFSWEVANRLAAFEFPDNEGGLGLDDGAVAQIARWVEEGLR
;
A
#
# COMPACT_ATOMS: atom_id res chain seq x y z
N MET A 1 29.03 1.64 -46.93
CA MET A 1 27.80 0.86 -47.21
C MET A 1 26.92 0.82 -45.97
N ALA A 2 26.00 1.78 -45.84
CA ALA A 2 24.95 1.77 -44.83
C ALA A 2 23.62 1.70 -45.60
N LYS A 3 22.87 0.61 -45.40
CA LYS A 3 21.58 0.42 -46.07
C LYS A 3 20.50 1.20 -45.29
N ASP A 4 20.08 2.31 -45.86
CA ASP A 4 18.85 3.01 -45.49
C ASP A 4 17.65 2.07 -45.66
N ARG A 5 16.95 1.78 -44.56
CA ARG A 5 15.62 1.14 -44.60
C ARG A 5 14.58 2.25 -44.68
N PRO A 6 13.67 2.24 -45.68
CA PRO A 6 12.64 3.26 -45.78
C PRO A 6 11.63 3.11 -44.64
N LYS A 7 11.32 4.23 -43.97
CA LYS A 7 10.22 4.36 -43.00
C LYS A 7 8.91 3.97 -43.69
N LYS A 8 8.23 2.93 -43.19
CA LYS A 8 6.88 2.57 -43.63
C LYS A 8 5.95 3.75 -43.35
N ALA A 9 5.35 4.29 -44.41
CA ALA A 9 4.29 5.28 -44.33
C ALA A 9 3.11 4.75 -43.51
N ASP A 10 2.67 5.55 -42.55
CA ASP A 10 1.43 5.37 -41.80
C ASP A 10 0.24 5.45 -42.77
N THR A 11 -0.19 4.29 -43.24
CA THR A 11 -1.50 4.15 -43.88
C THR A 11 -2.55 4.08 -42.78
N ALA A 12 -3.07 5.25 -42.42
CA ALA A 12 -4.29 5.37 -41.64
C ALA A 12 -5.41 4.60 -42.34
N LYS A 13 -5.66 3.36 -41.89
CA LYS A 13 -6.84 2.58 -42.28
C LYS A 13 -8.07 3.37 -41.86
N LYS A 14 -8.71 4.06 -42.83
CA LYS A 14 -10.09 4.56 -42.68
C LYS A 14 -10.94 3.42 -42.14
N LYS A 15 -11.42 3.54 -40.90
CA LYS A 15 -12.41 2.63 -40.31
C LYS A 15 -13.63 2.67 -41.23
N LYS A 16 -13.87 1.60 -42.00
CA LYS A 16 -15.16 1.40 -42.67
C LYS A 16 -16.23 1.50 -41.58
N GLU A 17 -17.14 2.46 -41.70
CA GLU A 17 -18.35 2.50 -40.88
C GLU A 17 -19.04 1.15 -41.03
N LYS A 18 -19.24 0.46 -39.91
CA LYS A 18 -19.93 -0.84 -39.94
C LYS A 18 -21.39 -0.55 -40.25
N GLU A 19 -21.85 -1.07 -41.39
CA GLU A 19 -23.24 -1.02 -41.84
C GLU A 19 -24.20 -1.44 -40.71
N TRP A 20 -25.25 -0.64 -40.50
CA TRP A 20 -26.26 -0.90 -39.49
C TRP A 20 -27.14 -2.07 -39.93
N ARG A 21 -27.09 -3.19 -39.20
CA ARG A 21 -27.92 -4.35 -39.52
C ARG A 21 -29.31 -4.19 -38.93
N THR A 22 -30.34 -4.32 -39.76
CA THR A 22 -31.73 -4.18 -39.33
C THR A 22 -32.23 -5.47 -38.69
N TYR A 23 -32.91 -5.34 -37.55
CA TYR A 23 -33.60 -6.40 -36.82
C TYR A 23 -34.99 -5.90 -36.41
N SER A 24 -35.91 -6.81 -36.09
CA SER A 24 -37.24 -6.41 -35.63
C SER A 24 -37.19 -5.81 -34.22
N VAL A 25 -38.21 -5.06 -33.81
CA VAL A 25 -38.26 -4.49 -32.44
C VAL A 25 -38.31 -5.62 -31.40
N GLU A 26 -38.97 -6.72 -31.75
CA GLU A 26 -39.08 -7.94 -30.95
C GLU A 26 -37.71 -8.58 -30.72
N ASP A 27 -36.83 -8.60 -31.72
CA ASP A 27 -35.46 -9.12 -31.57
C ASP A 27 -34.62 -8.31 -30.56
N TYR A 28 -34.81 -6.98 -30.57
CA TYR A 28 -34.17 -6.09 -29.59
C TYR A 28 -34.73 -6.33 -28.19
N ALA A 29 -36.06 -6.43 -28.06
CA ALA A 29 -36.73 -6.68 -26.79
C ALA A 29 -36.35 -8.05 -26.21
N GLU A 30 -36.34 -9.10 -27.02
CA GLU A 30 -35.92 -10.45 -26.63
C GLU A 30 -34.46 -10.44 -26.15
N THR A 31 -33.56 -9.79 -26.90
CA THR A 31 -32.15 -9.67 -26.50
C THR A 31 -32.02 -8.91 -25.18
N ALA A 32 -32.69 -7.77 -25.04
CA ALA A 32 -32.68 -6.94 -23.83
C ALA A 32 -33.21 -7.71 -22.61
N SER A 33 -34.29 -8.48 -22.79
CA SER A 33 -34.91 -9.28 -21.72
C SER A 33 -33.91 -10.23 -21.06
N GLY A 34 -32.96 -10.78 -21.82
CA GLY A 34 -31.97 -11.74 -21.35
C GLY A 34 -30.63 -11.14 -20.90
N MET A 35 -30.45 -9.82 -20.93
CA MET A 35 -29.23 -9.12 -20.50
C MET A 35 -29.19 -8.90 -18.99
N VAL A 36 -28.00 -8.92 -18.41
CA VAL A 36 -27.76 -8.88 -16.95
C VAL A 36 -26.71 -7.82 -16.58
N HIS A 37 -26.79 -7.27 -15.37
CA HIS A 37 -25.74 -6.38 -14.85
C HIS A 37 -24.51 -7.18 -14.42
N PHE A 38 -24.73 -8.34 -13.81
CA PHE A 38 -23.69 -9.23 -13.27
C PHE A 38 -23.70 -10.56 -14.01
N SER A 39 -22.61 -10.95 -14.66
CA SER A 39 -22.54 -12.17 -15.48
C SER A 39 -21.64 -13.23 -14.87
N PHE A 40 -22.03 -14.50 -14.93
CA PHE A 40 -21.20 -15.61 -14.45
C PHE A 40 -19.91 -15.77 -15.25
N LYS A 41 -19.97 -15.47 -16.56
CA LYS A 41 -18.82 -15.65 -17.46
C LYS A 41 -17.66 -14.73 -17.19
N THR A 42 -17.87 -13.66 -16.44
CA THR A 42 -16.79 -12.77 -16.01
C THR A 42 -15.88 -13.44 -14.99
N VAL A 43 -16.38 -14.45 -14.28
CA VAL A 43 -15.59 -15.26 -13.33
C VAL A 43 -14.79 -16.31 -14.09
N ASN A 44 -15.46 -17.04 -14.99
CA ASN A 44 -14.84 -18.02 -15.87
C ASN A 44 -15.66 -18.17 -17.15
N SER A 45 -15.02 -18.02 -18.32
CA SER A 45 -15.70 -18.01 -19.62
C SER A 45 -16.40 -19.32 -19.99
N ASN A 46 -16.03 -20.43 -19.36
CA ASN A 46 -16.59 -21.76 -19.59
C ASN A 46 -17.83 -22.06 -18.73
N ILE A 47 -18.28 -21.12 -17.89
CA ILE A 47 -19.55 -21.24 -17.18
C ILE A 47 -20.71 -21.03 -18.17
N ALA A 48 -21.82 -21.71 -17.94
CA ALA A 48 -23.06 -21.47 -18.68
C ALA A 48 -23.45 -19.99 -18.61
N GLY A 49 -24.03 -19.45 -19.70
CA GLY A 49 -24.44 -18.05 -19.72
C GLY A 49 -25.56 -17.81 -18.71
N GLY A 50 -25.37 -16.91 -17.77
CA GLY A 50 -26.32 -16.58 -16.71
C GLY A 50 -25.84 -15.39 -15.90
N GLY A 51 -26.65 -14.96 -14.93
CA GLY A 51 -26.35 -13.77 -14.14
C GLY A 51 -27.57 -13.11 -13.52
N VAL A 52 -27.34 -11.92 -12.98
CA VAL A 52 -28.36 -11.14 -12.26
C VAL A 52 -28.48 -9.74 -12.87
N ARG A 53 -29.72 -9.34 -13.16
CA ARG A 53 -30.10 -7.93 -13.41
C ARG A 53 -30.81 -7.40 -12.18
N LEU A 54 -30.45 -6.19 -11.82
CA LEU A 54 -31.06 -5.44 -10.71
C LEU A 54 -32.27 -4.69 -11.24
N GLY A 55 -33.35 -4.64 -10.46
CA GLY A 55 -34.48 -3.73 -10.66
C GLY A 55 -34.38 -2.48 -9.77
N PRO A 56 -35.31 -1.52 -9.91
CA PRO A 56 -35.38 -0.33 -9.07
C PRO A 56 -35.44 -0.64 -7.57
N GLU A 57 -36.16 -1.70 -7.18
CA GLU A 57 -36.29 -2.14 -5.79
C GLU A 57 -34.98 -2.65 -5.17
N ASP A 58 -33.99 -3.01 -5.99
CA ASP A 58 -32.67 -3.40 -5.50
C ASP A 58 -31.80 -2.18 -5.16
N ALA A 59 -32.25 -0.94 -5.40
CA ALA A 59 -31.48 0.27 -5.08
C ALA A 59 -31.09 0.33 -3.60
N LEU A 60 -29.89 0.86 -3.31
CA LEU A 60 -29.38 0.92 -1.95
C LEU A 60 -28.55 2.19 -1.73
N ALA A 61 -28.98 3.06 -0.82
CA ALA A 61 -28.28 4.30 -0.50
C ALA A 61 -27.17 4.07 0.54
N LEU A 62 -25.96 3.79 0.06
CA LEU A 62 -24.74 3.63 0.88
C LEU A 62 -23.60 4.50 0.34
N PRO A 63 -22.56 4.80 1.16
CA PRO A 63 -21.45 5.67 0.75
C PRO A 63 -20.47 5.00 -0.24
N TYR A 64 -20.70 3.74 -0.63
CA TYR A 64 -19.84 3.00 -1.53
C TYR A 64 -20.27 3.15 -2.99
N VAL A 65 -19.34 3.06 -3.93
CA VAL A 65 -19.66 2.98 -5.37
C VAL A 65 -19.91 1.52 -5.75
N SER A 66 -21.14 1.21 -6.12
CA SER A 66 -21.59 -0.13 -6.51
C SER A 66 -22.78 0.00 -7.46
N ALA A 67 -23.19 -1.11 -8.08
CA ALA A 67 -24.34 -1.05 -8.99
C ALA A 67 -25.63 -0.57 -8.30
N ARG A 68 -25.89 -1.04 -7.07
CA ARG A 68 -27.09 -0.69 -6.30
C ARG A 68 -27.10 0.76 -5.82
N THR A 69 -25.92 1.31 -5.51
CA THR A 69 -25.78 2.69 -5.03
C THR A 69 -25.82 3.72 -6.16
N LEU A 70 -25.40 3.33 -7.37
CA LEU A 70 -25.64 4.14 -8.56
C LEU A 70 -27.13 4.14 -8.93
N LEU A 71 -27.81 2.99 -8.85
CA LEU A 71 -29.26 2.92 -9.07
C LEU A 71 -30.04 3.82 -8.10
N SER A 72 -29.70 3.85 -6.82
CA SER A 72 -30.36 4.76 -5.85
C SER A 72 -30.14 6.24 -6.15
N ARG A 73 -29.17 6.58 -7.00
CA ARG A 73 -28.88 7.95 -7.45
C ARG A 73 -29.47 8.23 -8.85
N GLY A 74 -30.29 7.33 -9.37
CA GLY A 74 -30.87 7.45 -10.73
C GLY A 74 -29.86 7.23 -11.85
N ILE A 75 -28.66 6.71 -11.56
CA ILE A 75 -27.64 6.44 -12.56
C ILE A 75 -27.90 5.06 -13.16
N ARG A 76 -28.26 5.02 -14.44
CA ARG A 76 -28.49 3.77 -15.18
C ARG A 76 -27.17 3.06 -15.44
N ILE A 77 -27.17 1.75 -15.22
CA ILE A 77 -26.06 0.87 -15.58
C ILE A 77 -26.54 -0.02 -16.72
N ASP A 78 -25.89 0.06 -17.87
CA ASP A 78 -26.29 -0.74 -19.00
C ASP A 78 -25.95 -2.23 -18.75
N PRO A 79 -26.92 -3.15 -18.87
CA PRO A 79 -26.65 -4.57 -18.76
C PRO A 79 -25.88 -5.11 -19.98
N ASP A 80 -25.40 -6.34 -19.89
CA ASP A 80 -24.66 -7.04 -20.95
C ASP A 80 -25.25 -8.42 -21.22
N TYR A 81 -24.97 -8.96 -22.41
CA TYR A 81 -25.39 -10.31 -22.75
C TYR A 81 -24.50 -11.34 -22.05
N THR A 82 -25.08 -12.50 -21.71
CA THR A 82 -24.38 -13.57 -20.97
C THR A 82 -23.75 -14.63 -21.86
N LYS A 83 -24.08 -14.65 -23.15
CA LYS A 83 -23.50 -15.54 -24.16
C LYS A 83 -23.69 -14.93 -25.53
N ASN A 84 -22.64 -15.00 -26.36
CA ASN A 84 -22.77 -14.64 -27.76
C ASN A 84 -23.38 -15.82 -28.53
N THR A 85 -24.60 -15.66 -29.04
CA THR A 85 -25.29 -16.63 -29.90
C THR A 85 -25.90 -15.90 -31.09
N GLY A 86 -25.50 -16.26 -32.32
CA GLY A 86 -26.05 -15.67 -33.53
C GLY A 86 -25.93 -14.14 -33.57
N LYS A 87 -27.08 -13.45 -33.50
CA LYS A 87 -27.21 -11.99 -33.63
C LYS A 87 -27.02 -11.19 -32.33
N THR A 88 -26.94 -11.85 -31.17
CA THR A 88 -26.97 -11.21 -29.84
C THR A 88 -25.92 -10.12 -29.65
N ALA A 89 -24.65 -10.37 -29.99
CA ALA A 89 -23.60 -9.36 -29.78
C ALA A 89 -23.78 -8.10 -30.64
N ASN A 90 -24.35 -8.24 -31.84
CA ASN A 90 -24.59 -7.11 -32.73
C ASN A 90 -25.80 -6.31 -32.25
N ILE A 91 -26.90 -6.99 -31.88
CA ILE A 91 -28.08 -6.35 -31.29
C ILE A 91 -27.70 -5.61 -30.00
N ALA A 92 -26.98 -6.25 -29.08
CA ALA A 92 -26.54 -5.61 -27.84
C ALA A 92 -25.67 -4.36 -28.07
N LYS A 93 -24.84 -4.37 -29.12
CA LYS A 93 -24.08 -3.18 -29.53
C LYS A 93 -25.01 -2.07 -30.02
N GLN A 94 -25.98 -2.39 -30.86
CA GLN A 94 -26.95 -1.43 -31.40
C GLN A 94 -27.87 -0.86 -30.31
N ILE A 95 -28.27 -1.68 -29.32
CA ILE A 95 -29.01 -1.23 -28.13
C ILE A 95 -28.23 -0.11 -27.44
N ARG A 96 -26.93 -0.30 -27.17
CA ARG A 96 -26.10 0.74 -26.51
C ARG A 96 -26.06 2.04 -27.32
N LEU A 97 -25.88 1.96 -28.63
CA LEU A 97 -25.88 3.14 -29.51
C LEU A 97 -27.24 3.87 -29.45
N ILE A 98 -28.36 3.14 -29.52
CA ILE A 98 -29.71 3.70 -29.39
C ILE A 98 -29.92 4.36 -28.02
N LEU A 99 -29.43 3.73 -26.96
CA LEU A 99 -29.56 4.26 -25.60
C LEU A 99 -28.73 5.53 -25.38
N ALA A 100 -27.57 5.62 -26.02
CA ALA A 100 -26.70 6.80 -26.03
C ALA A 100 -27.19 7.91 -26.98
N GLY A 101 -28.16 7.62 -27.85
CA GLY A 101 -28.60 8.56 -28.89
C GLY A 101 -27.63 8.66 -30.08
N GLU A 102 -26.72 7.69 -30.22
CA GLU A 102 -25.66 7.63 -31.23
C GLU A 102 -26.03 6.73 -32.42
N GLN A 103 -27.31 6.39 -32.59
CA GLN A 103 -27.78 5.63 -33.75
C GLN A 103 -27.77 6.47 -35.04
N PRO A 104 -27.57 5.86 -36.22
CA PRO A 104 -27.73 6.55 -37.50
C PRO A 104 -29.15 7.10 -37.71
N GLU A 105 -29.26 8.21 -38.42
CA GLU A 105 -30.55 8.86 -38.77
C GLU A 105 -31.50 7.93 -39.55
N THR A 106 -30.95 6.94 -40.26
CA THR A 106 -31.72 5.94 -41.02
C THR A 106 -32.55 5.02 -40.12
N VAL A 107 -32.26 4.95 -38.82
CA VAL A 107 -32.93 4.07 -37.86
C VAL A 107 -34.21 4.71 -37.31
N LYS A 108 -35.28 4.68 -38.11
CA LYS A 108 -36.58 5.33 -37.78
C LYS A 108 -37.26 4.79 -36.52
N ASN A 109 -37.02 3.54 -36.15
CA ASN A 109 -37.68 2.88 -35.00
C ASN A 109 -36.89 3.00 -33.67
N ALA A 110 -35.86 3.84 -33.61
CA ALA A 110 -34.99 3.97 -32.44
C ALA A 110 -35.75 4.26 -31.14
N GLY A 111 -36.78 5.11 -31.18
CA GLY A 111 -37.63 5.41 -30.02
C GLY A 111 -38.39 4.18 -29.49
N LYS A 112 -38.97 3.37 -30.38
CA LYS A 112 -39.68 2.13 -30.01
C LYS A 112 -38.73 1.09 -29.43
N ILE A 113 -37.55 0.94 -30.05
CA ILE A 113 -36.51 0.02 -29.57
C ILE A 113 -36.02 0.45 -28.18
N LYS A 114 -35.76 1.76 -28.00
CA LYS A 114 -35.34 2.33 -26.71
C LYS A 114 -36.38 2.05 -25.62
N ALA A 115 -37.65 2.31 -25.88
CA ALA A 115 -38.74 2.06 -24.94
C ALA A 115 -38.81 0.57 -24.55
N ALA A 116 -38.81 -0.34 -25.53
CA ALA A 116 -38.85 -1.78 -25.28
C ALA A 116 -37.64 -2.30 -24.48
N CYS A 117 -36.44 -1.77 -24.75
CA CYS A 117 -35.24 -2.13 -23.99
C CYS A 117 -35.29 -1.60 -22.55
N LEU A 118 -35.74 -0.36 -22.35
CA LEU A 118 -35.86 0.23 -21.01
C LEU A 118 -36.92 -0.46 -20.17
N ASP A 119 -38.04 -0.84 -20.78
CA ASP A 119 -39.06 -1.67 -20.15
C ASP A 119 -38.47 -3.01 -19.67
N ALA A 120 -37.75 -3.71 -20.55
CA ALA A 120 -37.06 -4.94 -20.18
C ALA A 120 -36.05 -4.72 -19.02
N PHE A 121 -35.32 -3.61 -19.01
CA PHE A 121 -34.32 -3.31 -17.96
C PHE A 121 -34.92 -2.82 -16.64
N SER A 122 -36.20 -2.45 -16.61
CA SER A 122 -36.90 -2.05 -15.38
C SER A 122 -37.21 -3.23 -14.44
N SER A 123 -37.07 -4.46 -14.93
CA SER A 123 -37.34 -5.68 -14.16
C SER A 123 -36.06 -6.33 -13.62
N ARG A 124 -36.14 -6.82 -12.38
CA ARG A 124 -35.16 -7.73 -11.80
C ARG A 124 -35.16 -9.05 -12.57
N LEU A 125 -33.98 -9.62 -12.80
CA LEU A 125 -33.82 -10.91 -13.49
C LEU A 125 -32.77 -11.77 -12.78
N GLU A 126 -33.10 -13.03 -12.59
CA GLU A 126 -32.15 -14.09 -12.26
C GLU A 126 -32.13 -15.12 -13.40
N LYS A 127 -31.01 -15.22 -14.10
CA LYS A 127 -30.85 -16.10 -15.25
C LYS A 127 -29.89 -17.23 -14.90
N ASN A 128 -30.38 -18.46 -14.89
CA ASN A 128 -29.61 -19.67 -14.57
C ASN A 128 -28.97 -19.65 -13.16
N CYS A 129 -29.64 -19.04 -12.17
CA CYS A 129 -29.14 -18.93 -10.79
C CYS A 129 -29.45 -20.14 -9.89
N ALA A 130 -30.21 -21.13 -10.38
CA ALA A 130 -30.64 -22.28 -9.57
C ALA A 130 -29.49 -23.20 -9.12
N VAL A 131 -28.38 -23.22 -9.86
CA VAL A 131 -27.20 -24.05 -9.56
C VAL A 131 -25.94 -23.22 -9.67
N VAL A 132 -25.07 -23.32 -8.65
CA VAL A 132 -23.75 -22.67 -8.67
C VAL A 132 -22.76 -23.57 -9.40
N SER A 133 -22.08 -23.03 -10.40
CA SER A 133 -21.04 -23.78 -11.11
C SER A 133 -19.82 -24.02 -10.21
N PRO A 134 -19.18 -25.20 -10.27
CA PRO A 134 -17.94 -25.46 -9.52
C PRO A 134 -16.76 -24.55 -9.94
N ARG A 135 -16.88 -23.85 -11.09
CA ARG A 135 -15.88 -22.88 -11.55
C ARG A 135 -16.11 -21.47 -10.98
N MET A 136 -17.20 -21.24 -10.26
CA MET A 136 -17.46 -19.97 -9.59
C MET A 136 -16.69 -19.90 -8.29
N ARG A 137 -16.13 -18.73 -7.98
CA ARG A 137 -15.54 -18.49 -6.66
C ARG A 137 -16.65 -18.53 -5.61
N GLN A 138 -16.37 -19.16 -4.48
CA GLN A 138 -17.27 -19.22 -3.34
C GLN A 138 -16.50 -18.73 -2.12
N LEU A 139 -17.00 -17.67 -1.49
CA LEU A 139 -16.45 -17.10 -0.27
C LEU A 139 -17.43 -17.38 0.87
N LEU A 140 -16.92 -17.90 1.98
CA LEU A 140 -17.70 -18.07 3.20
C LEU A 140 -17.58 -16.80 4.03
N LEU A 141 -18.70 -16.11 4.23
CA LEU A 141 -18.76 -14.96 5.14
C LEU A 141 -19.42 -15.40 6.44
N PRO A 142 -18.83 -15.11 7.61
CA PRO A 142 -19.45 -15.37 8.90
C PRO A 142 -20.83 -14.70 9.00
N ARG A 143 -21.83 -15.41 9.51
CA ARG A 143 -23.18 -14.89 9.78
C ARG A 143 -23.78 -15.62 10.98
N GLY A 144 -23.87 -14.94 12.12
CA GLY A 144 -24.25 -15.58 13.38
C GLY A 144 -23.25 -16.68 13.73
N ASP A 145 -23.76 -17.84 14.14
CA ASP A 145 -22.95 -19.02 14.50
C ASP A 145 -22.51 -19.86 13.28
N GLY A 146 -22.77 -19.38 12.05
CA GLY A 146 -22.47 -20.11 10.82
C GLY A 146 -21.88 -19.24 9.72
N TYR A 147 -22.03 -19.70 8.48
CA TYR A 147 -21.50 -19.02 7.30
C TYR A 147 -22.54 -18.91 6.19
N VAL A 148 -22.46 -17.82 5.42
CA VAL A 148 -23.14 -17.68 4.13
C VAL A 148 -22.13 -17.79 3.00
N ALA A 149 -22.38 -18.69 2.06
CA ALA A 149 -21.58 -18.81 0.86
C ALA A 149 -22.03 -17.76 -0.18
N ILE A 150 -21.10 -16.94 -0.66
CA ILE A 150 -21.35 -15.94 -1.70
C ILE A 150 -20.45 -16.16 -2.91
N SER A 151 -20.99 -15.90 -4.10
CA SER A 151 -20.22 -15.91 -5.34
C SER A 151 -20.15 -14.51 -5.93
N PRO A 152 -19.00 -13.81 -5.80
CA PRO A 152 -18.85 -12.47 -6.36
C PRO A 152 -18.88 -12.53 -7.89
N LEU A 153 -19.70 -11.66 -8.49
CA LEU A 153 -19.86 -11.53 -9.93
C LEU A 153 -19.37 -10.17 -10.41
N GLY A 154 -18.86 -10.12 -11.64
CA GLY A 154 -18.41 -8.86 -12.24
C GLY A 154 -19.53 -8.11 -12.94
N ALA A 155 -19.53 -6.80 -12.79
CA ALA A 155 -20.46 -5.89 -13.48
C ALA A 155 -19.73 -5.09 -14.57
N ALA A 156 -19.84 -5.53 -15.82
CA ALA A 156 -19.13 -4.89 -16.93
C ALA A 156 -19.65 -3.46 -17.21
N GLY A 157 -20.96 -3.23 -17.08
CA GLY A 157 -21.56 -1.90 -17.19
C GLY A 157 -21.08 -0.91 -16.12
N LEU A 158 -20.91 -1.37 -14.88
CA LEU A 158 -20.35 -0.55 -13.81
C LEU A 158 -18.90 -0.14 -14.13
N ASN A 159 -18.09 -1.08 -14.62
CA ASN A 159 -16.72 -0.79 -15.02
C ASN A 159 -16.66 0.21 -16.18
N ALA A 160 -17.61 0.16 -17.13
CA ALA A 160 -17.70 1.14 -18.21
C ALA A 160 -17.89 2.58 -17.68
N ILE A 161 -18.80 2.75 -16.71
CA ILE A 161 -19.06 4.05 -16.07
C ILE A 161 -17.83 4.54 -15.32
N VAL A 162 -17.20 3.67 -14.52
CA VAL A 162 -15.99 4.00 -13.76
C VAL A 162 -14.86 4.41 -14.70
N ASN A 163 -14.61 3.64 -15.76
CA ASN A 163 -13.58 3.93 -16.74
C ASN A 163 -13.82 5.26 -17.46
N ALA A 164 -15.06 5.55 -17.86
CA ALA A 164 -15.41 6.84 -18.45
C ALA A 164 -15.14 8.00 -17.48
N ARG A 165 -15.49 7.83 -16.19
CA ARG A 165 -15.23 8.85 -15.18
C ARG A 165 -13.74 9.06 -14.91
N VAL A 166 -12.94 7.99 -14.92
CA VAL A 166 -11.48 8.05 -14.83
C VAL A 166 -10.88 8.76 -16.04
N ALA A 167 -11.37 8.49 -17.25
CA ALA A 167 -10.92 9.17 -18.46
C ALA A 167 -11.19 10.69 -18.39
N MET A 168 -12.42 11.08 -18.03
CA MET A 168 -12.76 12.50 -17.82
C MET A 168 -11.89 13.15 -16.73
N HIS A 169 -11.59 12.44 -15.65
CA HIS A 169 -10.67 12.92 -14.61
C HIS A 169 -9.24 13.09 -15.13
N HIS A 170 -8.77 12.20 -16.01
CA HIS A 170 -7.45 12.31 -16.61
C HIS A 170 -7.31 13.49 -17.57
N GLU A 171 -8.41 13.94 -18.19
CA GLU A 171 -8.44 15.12 -19.05
C GLU A 171 -8.27 16.43 -18.27
N THR A 172 -8.56 16.45 -16.96
CA THR A 172 -8.46 17.67 -16.12
C THR A 172 -7.23 17.73 -15.22
N LEU A 173 -6.33 16.74 -15.26
CA LEU A 173 -5.19 16.61 -14.32
C LEU A 173 -4.36 17.88 -14.19
N ASP A 174 -3.94 18.46 -15.32
CA ASP A 174 -3.05 19.62 -15.33
C ASP A 174 -3.76 20.90 -14.86
N ARG A 175 -5.07 21.02 -15.13
CA ARG A 175 -5.86 22.22 -14.80
C ARG A 175 -6.24 22.26 -13.33
N GLU A 176 -6.60 21.10 -12.77
CA GLU A 176 -7.16 21.00 -11.41
C GLU A 176 -6.13 20.51 -10.38
N ARG A 177 -4.86 20.32 -10.78
CA ARG A 177 -3.79 19.74 -9.94
C ARG A 177 -4.20 18.40 -9.31
N HIS A 178 -4.98 17.62 -10.05
CA HIS A 178 -5.48 16.34 -9.59
C HIS A 178 -4.42 15.24 -9.68
N ILE A 179 -4.53 14.24 -8.79
CA ILE A 179 -3.68 13.04 -8.84
C ILE A 179 -4.22 12.08 -9.90
N ARG A 180 -3.32 11.53 -10.71
CA ARG A 180 -3.66 10.51 -11.71
C ARG A 180 -4.16 9.23 -11.03
N ILE A 181 -5.40 8.85 -11.31
CA ILE A 181 -5.94 7.54 -10.92
C ILE A 181 -5.29 6.46 -11.80
N ARG A 182 -4.58 5.51 -11.19
CA ARG A 182 -3.92 4.44 -11.95
C ARG A 182 -4.87 3.29 -12.24
N GLN A 183 -4.70 2.68 -13.41
CA GLN A 183 -5.40 1.46 -13.81
C GLN A 183 -4.36 0.41 -14.23
N ALA A 184 -4.60 -0.85 -13.90
CA ALA A 184 -3.82 -1.97 -14.42
C ALA A 184 -4.46 -2.51 -15.71
N ILE A 185 -3.74 -3.40 -16.40
CA ILE A 185 -4.27 -4.14 -17.55
C ILE A 185 -4.40 -5.60 -17.15
N PHE A 186 -5.64 -6.10 -17.16
CA PHE A 186 -5.97 -7.46 -16.74
C PHE A 186 -6.76 -8.19 -17.84
N GLY A 187 -6.14 -9.18 -18.49
CA GLY A 187 -6.78 -9.90 -19.60
C GLY A 187 -7.95 -10.79 -19.13
N ILE A 188 -9.13 -10.62 -19.72
CA ILE A 188 -10.32 -11.46 -19.50
C ILE A 188 -10.82 -12.01 -20.84
N GLY A 189 -11.10 -13.32 -20.91
CA GLY A 189 -11.69 -13.98 -22.09
C GLY A 189 -10.69 -14.44 -23.17
N GLY A 190 -9.39 -14.34 -22.91
CA GLY A 190 -8.34 -14.84 -23.80
C GLY A 190 -8.43 -14.26 -25.21
N ALA A 191 -8.31 -15.13 -26.23
CA ALA A 191 -8.34 -14.74 -27.63
C ALA A 191 -9.73 -14.30 -28.15
N ASN A 192 -10.82 -14.68 -27.47
CA ASN A 192 -12.18 -14.32 -27.88
C ASN A 192 -13.03 -13.76 -26.71
N PRO A 193 -12.78 -12.51 -26.28
CA PRO A 193 -13.50 -11.90 -25.17
C PRO A 193 -15.01 -11.74 -25.41
N GLN A 194 -15.47 -11.70 -26.66
CA GLN A 194 -16.90 -11.56 -27.00
C GLN A 194 -17.74 -12.74 -26.50
N ASN A 195 -17.14 -13.90 -26.20
CA ASN A 195 -17.86 -15.03 -25.62
C ASN A 195 -18.26 -14.80 -24.16
N VAL A 196 -17.61 -13.84 -23.48
CA VAL A 196 -17.84 -13.46 -22.09
C VAL A 196 -18.91 -12.37 -21.97
N GLY A 197 -18.85 -11.36 -22.85
CA GLY A 197 -19.77 -10.22 -22.88
C GLY A 197 -19.30 -9.11 -23.82
N GLY A 198 -20.17 -8.17 -24.15
CA GLY A 198 -19.88 -7.05 -25.02
C GLY A 198 -19.05 -5.94 -24.35
N LEU A 199 -19.08 -5.84 -23.02
CA LEU A 199 -18.33 -4.86 -22.22
C LEU A 199 -17.16 -5.47 -21.46
N VAL A 200 -16.78 -6.71 -21.76
CA VAL A 200 -15.68 -7.42 -21.08
C VAL A 200 -14.37 -6.62 -21.06
N ARG A 201 -14.10 -5.80 -22.09
CA ARG A 201 -12.90 -4.96 -22.16
C ARG A 201 -12.88 -3.87 -21.10
N GLU A 202 -14.04 -3.39 -20.67
CA GLU A 202 -14.13 -2.41 -19.57
C GLU A 202 -13.68 -3.03 -18.26
N MET A 203 -13.87 -4.34 -18.10
CA MET A 203 -13.40 -5.08 -16.93
C MET A 203 -11.88 -5.32 -16.92
N GLN A 204 -11.19 -5.07 -18.03
CA GLN A 204 -9.75 -5.31 -18.16
C GLN A 204 -8.91 -4.14 -17.62
N ARG A 205 -9.55 -3.14 -17.01
CA ARG A 205 -8.92 -1.91 -16.49
C ARG A 205 -9.22 -1.68 -14.99
N PRO A 206 -8.91 -2.63 -14.10
CA PRO A 206 -9.17 -2.42 -12.68
C PRO A 206 -8.36 -1.23 -12.15
N LEU A 207 -8.94 -0.51 -11.19
CA LEU A 207 -8.25 0.56 -10.45
C LEU A 207 -7.09 -0.06 -9.68
N PHE A 208 -5.93 0.59 -9.74
CA PHE A 208 -4.72 0.19 -9.05
C PHE A 208 -4.50 1.08 -7.83
N PHE A 209 -4.63 0.50 -6.64
CA PHE A 209 -4.35 1.14 -5.37
C PHE A 209 -3.04 0.60 -4.83
N GLU A 210 -2.16 1.50 -4.36
CA GLU A 210 -0.99 1.08 -3.61
C GLU A 210 -1.42 0.56 -2.23
N GLY A 211 -0.65 -0.40 -1.72
CA GLY A 211 -0.78 -0.80 -0.32
C GLY A 211 -0.41 0.36 0.62
N PRO A 212 -0.75 0.25 1.90
CA PRO A 212 -0.29 1.21 2.89
C PRO A 212 1.24 1.34 2.85
N THR A 213 1.73 2.56 2.87
CA THR A 213 3.17 2.85 2.91
C THR A 213 3.64 2.89 4.37
N GLU A 214 4.79 2.30 4.65
CA GLU A 214 5.42 2.38 5.97
C GLU A 214 6.13 3.74 6.10
N SER A 215 5.85 4.48 7.18
CA SER A 215 6.66 5.65 7.53
C SER A 215 7.94 5.19 8.23
N PHE A 216 9.09 5.44 7.59
CA PHE A 216 10.40 5.13 8.15
C PHE A 216 10.58 5.71 9.56
N TRP A 217 10.17 6.95 9.77
CA TRP A 217 10.34 7.63 11.06
C TRP A 217 9.43 7.08 12.15
N ILE A 218 8.19 6.68 11.81
CA ILE A 218 7.31 5.97 12.76
C ILE A 218 7.94 4.62 13.13
N LYS A 219 8.49 3.89 12.16
CA LYS A 219 9.20 2.62 12.42
C LYS A 219 10.39 2.82 13.37
N VAL A 220 11.18 3.87 13.13
CA VAL A 220 12.31 4.22 14.01
C VAL A 220 11.80 4.57 15.42
N ALA A 221 10.77 5.40 15.54
CA ALA A 221 10.18 5.77 16.83
C ALA A 221 9.68 4.53 17.60
N LEU A 222 8.90 3.65 16.95
CA LEU A 222 8.43 2.40 17.54
C LEU A 222 9.57 1.45 17.91
N SER A 223 10.62 1.40 17.09
CA SER A 223 11.81 0.61 17.42
C SER A 223 12.50 1.15 18.67
N ILE A 224 12.67 2.46 18.82
CA ILE A 224 13.24 3.07 20.02
C ILE A 224 12.31 2.82 21.22
N TYR A 225 10.99 2.97 21.05
CA TYR A 225 10.02 2.76 22.13
C TYR A 225 10.10 1.33 22.69
N HIS A 226 10.12 0.31 21.84
CA HIS A 226 10.10 -1.09 22.28
C HIS A 226 11.48 -1.66 22.61
N LYS A 227 12.55 -1.19 21.95
CA LYS A 227 13.90 -1.79 22.06
C LYS A 227 14.92 -0.88 22.73
N GLY A 228 14.60 0.40 22.91
CA GLY A 228 15.54 1.42 23.37
C GLY A 228 16.58 1.77 22.31
N ILE A 229 17.68 2.38 22.77
CA ILE A 229 18.86 2.68 21.94
C ILE A 229 20.08 1.88 22.39
N PRO A 230 20.97 1.51 21.45
CA PRO A 230 22.20 0.83 21.81
C PRO A 230 23.15 1.76 22.57
N LEU A 231 23.67 1.29 23.70
CA LEU A 231 24.75 1.92 24.46
C LEU A 231 26.13 1.69 23.81
N ALA A 232 26.19 1.73 22.48
CA ALA A 232 27.43 1.47 21.76
C ALA A 232 28.42 2.63 21.88
N ILE A 233 29.66 2.30 22.26
CA ILE A 233 30.80 3.22 22.28
C ILE A 233 31.06 3.73 20.84
N PRO A 234 31.16 5.04 20.61
CA PRO A 234 31.55 5.58 19.31
C PRO A 234 32.96 5.12 18.92
N ARG A 235 33.07 4.45 17.77
CA ARG A 235 34.32 3.81 17.30
C ARG A 235 35.46 4.80 17.13
N ASP A 236 35.17 5.97 16.57
CA ASP A 236 36.10 7.08 16.40
C ASP A 236 36.70 7.52 17.73
N LEU A 237 35.88 7.71 18.76
CA LEU A 237 36.34 8.11 20.09
C LEU A 237 37.13 6.99 20.79
N ALA A 238 36.72 5.73 20.62
CA ALA A 238 37.49 4.59 21.14
C ALA A 238 38.88 4.50 20.51
N LEU A 239 38.99 4.71 19.19
CA LEU A 239 40.25 4.73 18.46
C LEU A 239 41.14 5.90 18.90
N GLU A 240 40.57 7.10 19.04
CA GLU A 240 41.28 8.29 19.52
C GLU A 240 41.86 8.03 20.93
N TYR A 241 41.05 7.47 21.83
CA TYR A 241 41.46 7.14 23.19
C TYR A 241 42.57 6.09 23.21
N ARG A 242 42.44 5.01 22.43
CA ARG A 242 43.47 3.96 22.35
C ARG A 242 44.79 4.49 21.81
N ALA A 243 44.76 5.29 20.75
CA ALA A 243 45.96 5.87 20.14
C ALA A 243 46.71 6.78 21.13
N TRP A 244 45.97 7.58 21.91
CA TRP A 244 46.52 8.37 22.99
C TRP A 244 47.14 7.49 24.08
N ARG A 245 46.43 6.44 24.53
CA ARG A 245 46.90 5.54 25.59
C ARG A 245 48.18 4.80 25.18
N LYS A 246 48.28 4.33 23.95
CA LYS A 246 49.50 3.72 23.38
C LYS A 246 50.67 4.70 23.40
N SER A 247 50.45 5.93 22.93
CA SER A 247 51.46 6.99 22.94
C SER A 247 51.89 7.39 24.35
N ALA A 248 50.99 7.33 25.34
CA ALA A 248 51.31 7.60 26.74
C ALA A 248 52.19 6.49 27.34
N LYS A 249 51.84 5.21 27.11
CA LYS A 249 52.64 4.06 27.55
C LYS A 249 54.02 4.01 26.91
N ALA A 250 54.11 4.26 25.60
CA ALA A 250 55.38 4.28 24.87
C ALA A 250 56.38 5.29 25.46
N ARG A 251 55.88 6.47 25.86
CA ARG A 251 56.70 7.52 26.52
C ARG A 251 57.08 7.19 27.97
N ASN A 252 56.48 6.18 28.58
CA ASN A 252 56.66 5.85 30.00
C ASN A 252 56.95 4.35 30.20
N LYS A 253 57.95 3.83 29.46
CA LYS A 253 58.47 2.45 29.60
C LYS A 253 57.38 1.37 29.60
N GLY A 254 56.33 1.55 28.79
CA GLY A 254 55.22 0.60 28.66
C GLY A 254 54.12 0.72 29.74
N SER A 255 54.33 1.54 30.77
CA SER A 255 53.37 1.74 31.86
C SER A 255 52.59 3.04 31.69
N MET A 256 51.34 3.10 32.19
CA MET A 256 50.59 4.35 32.19
C MET A 256 51.21 5.35 33.18
N PRO A 257 51.49 6.60 32.77
CA PRO A 257 51.92 7.64 33.71
C PRO A 257 50.85 7.92 34.77
N THR A 258 51.28 8.15 36.01
CA THR A 258 50.40 8.37 37.16
C THR A 258 50.26 9.86 37.54
N ASP A 259 50.86 10.76 36.77
CA ASP A 259 50.85 12.19 37.02
C ASP A 259 49.45 12.81 36.79
N LEU A 260 49.20 13.94 37.48
CA LEU A 260 47.92 14.63 37.43
C LEU A 260 47.52 15.04 36.01
N ARG A 261 48.49 15.49 35.18
CA ARG A 261 48.22 15.95 33.81
C ARG A 261 47.76 14.81 32.92
N THR A 262 48.38 13.64 33.03
CA THR A 262 47.97 12.43 32.30
C THR A 262 46.57 11.97 32.75
N ARG A 263 46.30 11.95 34.05
CA ARG A 263 44.96 11.59 34.59
C ARG A 263 43.86 12.53 34.11
N LEU A 264 44.09 13.84 34.13
CA LEU A 264 43.13 14.83 33.63
C LEU A 264 42.87 14.65 32.13
N LYS A 265 43.91 14.33 31.36
CA LYS A 265 43.76 14.07 29.93
C LYS A 265 42.99 12.78 29.65
N GLU A 266 43.23 11.72 30.43
CA GLU A 266 42.49 10.47 30.34
C GLU A 266 40.99 10.67 30.63
N LYS A 267 40.71 11.37 31.74
CA LYS A 267 39.35 11.77 32.14
C LYS A 267 38.62 12.47 31.00
N ALA A 268 39.29 13.39 30.30
CA ALA A 268 38.68 14.10 29.17
C ALA A 268 38.26 13.17 28.01
N TYR A 269 39.07 12.15 27.67
CA TYR A 269 38.69 11.16 26.64
C TYR A 269 37.45 10.35 27.05
N VAL A 270 37.44 9.88 28.30
CA VAL A 270 36.31 9.12 28.86
C VAL A 270 35.04 9.95 28.89
N GLN A 271 35.14 11.22 29.31
CA GLN A 271 33.99 12.14 29.34
C GLN A 271 33.47 12.45 27.93
N LYS A 272 34.34 12.60 26.92
CA LYS A 272 33.91 12.72 25.52
C LYS A 272 33.05 11.52 25.08
N VAL A 273 33.47 10.30 25.40
CA VAL A 273 32.70 9.07 25.09
C VAL A 273 31.33 9.11 25.76
N ALA A 274 31.28 9.40 27.07
CA ALA A 274 30.03 9.49 27.81
C ALA A 274 29.08 10.56 27.23
N GLN A 275 29.60 11.75 26.92
CA GLN A 275 28.82 12.84 26.32
C GLN A 275 28.24 12.48 24.95
N ALA A 276 28.98 11.72 24.14
CA ALA A 276 28.49 11.25 22.84
C ALA A 276 27.32 10.26 23.01
N ILE A 277 27.38 9.39 24.02
CA ILE A 277 26.28 8.47 24.35
C ILE A 277 25.05 9.23 24.87
N LEU A 278 25.23 10.20 25.78
CA LEU A 278 24.16 11.10 26.24
C LEU A 278 23.48 11.84 25.08
N SER A 279 24.27 12.28 24.10
CA SER A 279 23.76 12.94 22.90
C SER A 279 22.94 12.00 22.01
N LYS A 280 23.24 10.70 21.96
CA LYS A 280 22.37 9.70 21.33
C LYS A 280 21.03 9.59 22.05
N GLY A 281 21.04 9.56 23.39
CA GLY A 281 19.83 9.60 24.22
C GLY A 281 18.92 10.79 23.90
N ARG A 282 19.49 12.00 23.87
CA ARG A 282 18.75 13.23 23.54
C ARG A 282 18.15 13.20 22.13
N ARG A 283 18.88 12.68 21.13
CA ARG A 283 18.34 12.54 19.76
C ARG A 283 17.20 11.55 19.71
N ALA A 284 17.32 10.41 20.40
CA ALA A 284 16.26 9.41 20.48
C ALA A 284 15.00 9.98 21.14
N ARG A 285 15.17 10.76 22.22
CA ARG A 285 14.08 11.48 22.88
C ARG A 285 13.32 12.37 21.90
N ARG A 286 14.03 13.20 21.14
CA ARG A 286 13.43 14.10 20.15
C ARG A 286 12.61 13.34 19.12
N VAL A 287 13.15 12.24 18.58
CA VAL A 287 12.42 11.39 17.62
C VAL A 287 11.11 10.86 18.22
N LEU A 288 11.12 10.47 19.49
CA LEU A 288 9.93 9.99 20.19
C LEU A 288 8.94 11.12 20.49
N GLU A 289 9.41 12.31 20.85
CA GLU A 289 8.58 13.50 21.06
C GLU A 289 7.90 13.94 19.77
N ASP A 290 8.64 13.96 18.64
CA ASP A 290 8.13 14.33 17.32
C ASP A 290 7.05 13.36 16.80
N HIS A 291 6.97 12.14 17.36
CA HIS A 291 6.02 11.08 16.96
C HIS A 291 5.17 10.57 18.12
N ARG A 292 4.90 11.43 19.12
CA ARG A 292 4.22 11.06 20.37
C ARG A 292 2.83 10.46 20.16
N ASP A 293 2.12 10.94 19.14
CA ASP A 293 0.80 10.49 18.70
C ASP A 293 0.78 9.05 18.17
N CYS A 294 1.93 8.56 17.70
CA CYS A 294 2.09 7.21 17.18
C CYS A 294 2.61 6.20 18.22
N LEU A 295 2.97 6.64 19.43
CA LEU A 295 3.54 5.75 20.45
C LEU A 295 2.44 4.97 21.20
N PRO A 296 2.70 3.71 21.61
CA PRO A 296 1.71 2.90 22.34
C PRO A 296 1.27 3.45 23.70
N SER A 297 2.09 4.28 24.33
CA SER A 297 1.78 4.91 25.63
C SER A 297 1.83 6.43 25.52
N THR A 298 0.84 7.08 26.12
CA THR A 298 0.78 8.54 26.27
C THR A 298 1.51 9.02 27.50
N GLU A 299 1.94 8.14 28.42
CA GLU A 299 2.62 8.50 29.67
C GLU A 299 4.13 8.52 29.50
N PHE A 300 4.70 7.46 28.93
CA PHE A 300 6.15 7.28 28.80
C PHE A 300 6.63 7.34 27.35
N LEU A 301 7.77 8.00 27.13
CA LEU A 301 8.42 8.06 25.81
C LEU A 301 9.08 6.73 25.41
N VAL A 302 9.37 5.84 26.35
CA VAL A 302 10.02 4.55 26.12
C VAL A 302 9.28 3.46 26.89
N GLY A 303 9.11 2.29 26.28
CA GLY A 303 8.40 1.16 26.88
C GLY A 303 9.08 0.62 28.14
N GLU A 304 8.27 0.08 29.05
CA GLU A 304 8.74 -0.40 30.36
C GLU A 304 9.72 -1.57 30.28
N ALA A 305 9.62 -2.39 29.23
CA ALA A 305 10.49 -3.53 28.99
C ALA A 305 11.94 -3.15 28.63
N VAL A 306 12.21 -1.87 28.29
CA VAL A 306 13.55 -1.39 28.00
C VAL A 306 14.35 -1.27 29.31
N ALA A 307 15.62 -1.67 29.30
CA ALA A 307 16.49 -1.61 30.48
C ALA A 307 16.51 -0.21 31.11
N SER A 308 16.44 -0.12 32.44
CA SER A 308 16.28 1.16 33.17
C SER A 308 17.39 2.18 32.87
N VAL A 309 18.63 1.73 32.70
CA VAL A 309 19.76 2.59 32.29
C VAL A 309 19.49 3.26 30.93
N VAL A 310 18.94 2.52 29.96
CA VAL A 310 18.59 3.02 28.63
C VAL A 310 17.35 3.91 28.68
N ARG A 311 16.35 3.56 29.50
CA ARG A 311 15.18 4.41 29.75
C ARG A 311 15.59 5.78 30.29
N GLY A 312 16.41 5.83 31.34
CA GLY A 312 16.92 7.09 31.92
C GLY A 312 17.91 7.84 31.02
N LEU A 313 18.52 7.15 30.03
CA LEU A 313 19.34 7.80 29.00
C LEU A 313 18.48 8.58 27.98
N VAL A 314 17.37 7.98 27.55
CA VAL A 314 16.44 8.59 26.58
C VAL A 314 15.54 9.61 27.27
N ASP A 315 14.96 9.26 28.41
CA ASP A 315 14.09 10.11 29.21
C ASP A 315 14.68 10.37 30.60
N PRO A 316 15.32 11.53 30.83
CA PRO A 316 15.88 11.88 32.13
C PRO A 316 14.86 11.86 33.30
N GLY A 317 13.56 11.99 33.04
CA GLY A 317 12.52 11.88 34.06
C GLY A 317 12.38 10.46 34.64
N LEU A 318 12.90 9.45 33.94
CA LEU A 318 12.88 8.04 34.34
C LEU A 318 14.19 7.59 35.02
N ARG A 319 15.06 8.52 35.41
CA ARG A 319 16.31 8.18 36.10
C ARG A 319 16.04 7.81 37.56
N GLU A 320 16.30 6.56 37.90
CA GLU A 320 16.37 6.07 39.28
C GLU A 320 17.51 6.77 40.06
N LYS A 321 17.46 6.72 41.40
CA LYS A 321 18.46 7.39 42.27
C LYS A 321 19.89 6.94 42.00
N ASP A 322 20.08 5.68 41.61
CA ASP A 322 21.37 5.06 41.30
C ASP A 322 21.69 5.05 39.79
N TRP A 323 20.87 5.70 38.96
CA TRP A 323 21.02 5.67 37.51
C TRP A 323 22.41 6.16 37.07
N THR A 324 22.91 7.23 37.67
CA THR A 324 24.23 7.80 37.33
C THR A 324 25.35 6.78 37.57
N TYR A 325 25.29 6.05 38.68
CA TYR A 325 26.24 4.99 39.01
C TYR A 325 26.16 3.84 37.98
N ARG A 326 24.94 3.32 37.74
CA ARG A 326 24.73 2.21 36.79
C ARG A 326 25.12 2.55 35.36
N PHE A 327 24.76 3.74 34.89
CA PHE A 327 25.16 4.24 33.57
C PHE A 327 26.68 4.36 33.44
N SER A 328 27.34 4.89 34.48
CA SER A 328 28.79 5.07 34.47
C SER A 328 29.56 3.76 34.38
N TRP A 329 29.13 2.75 35.14
CA TRP A 329 29.68 1.39 35.06
C TRP A 329 29.41 0.73 33.72
N GLU A 330 28.22 0.88 33.15
CA GLU A 330 27.88 0.33 31.84
C GLU A 330 28.76 0.93 30.73
N VAL A 331 29.02 2.23 30.78
CA VAL A 331 29.95 2.90 29.84
C VAL A 331 31.37 2.39 30.02
N ALA A 332 31.86 2.29 31.27
CA ALA A 332 33.21 1.82 31.57
C ALA A 332 33.44 0.38 31.11
N ASN A 333 32.53 -0.53 31.43
CA ASN A 333 32.58 -1.93 31.03
C ASN A 333 32.55 -2.09 29.50
N ARG A 334 31.68 -1.35 28.81
CA ARG A 334 31.62 -1.39 27.34
C ARG A 334 32.85 -0.80 26.67
N LEU A 335 33.46 0.23 27.27
CA LEU A 335 34.71 0.79 26.78
C LEU A 335 35.86 -0.21 26.95
N ALA A 336 35.94 -0.90 28.10
CA ALA A 336 36.93 -1.94 28.34
C ALA A 336 36.76 -3.16 27.43
N ALA A 337 35.51 -3.58 27.19
CA ALA A 337 35.16 -4.68 26.30
C ALA A 337 35.06 -4.27 24.82
N PHE A 338 35.48 -3.04 24.46
CA PHE A 338 35.37 -2.58 23.08
C PHE A 338 36.32 -3.36 22.16
N GLU A 339 35.74 -4.06 21.18
CA GLU A 339 36.49 -4.77 20.16
C GLU A 339 36.95 -3.82 19.06
N PHE A 340 38.26 -3.76 18.86
CA PHE A 340 38.85 -3.00 17.77
C PHE A 340 38.99 -3.89 16.54
N PRO A 341 38.72 -3.37 15.33
CA PRO A 341 38.74 -4.18 14.11
C PRO A 341 40.16 -4.50 13.60
N ASP A 342 41.19 -4.11 14.33
CA ASP A 342 42.58 -4.42 14.01
C ASP A 342 43.16 -5.41 15.03
N ASN A 343 44.22 -6.09 14.63
CA ASN A 343 44.89 -7.10 15.45
C ASN A 343 45.81 -6.47 16.51
N GLU A 344 45.68 -5.17 16.81
CA GLU A 344 46.58 -4.47 17.73
C GLU A 344 46.13 -4.50 19.20
N GLY A 345 45.12 -5.33 19.50
CA GLY A 345 44.59 -5.54 20.84
C GLY A 345 43.60 -4.47 21.33
N GLY A 346 42.97 -4.77 22.47
CA GLY A 346 42.02 -3.90 23.15
C GLY A 346 42.68 -2.76 23.92
N LEU A 347 41.90 -2.08 24.77
CA LEU A 347 42.45 -1.01 25.60
C LEU A 347 43.41 -1.55 26.67
N GLY A 348 43.27 -2.80 27.13
CA GLY A 348 44.10 -3.37 28.20
C GLY A 348 43.87 -2.67 29.54
N LEU A 349 42.60 -2.55 29.93
CA LEU A 349 42.14 -1.96 31.19
C LEU A 349 41.94 -3.09 32.21
N ASP A 350 42.49 -2.92 33.41
CA ASP A 350 42.23 -3.79 34.55
C ASP A 350 41.01 -3.29 35.35
N ASP A 351 40.55 -4.08 36.33
CA ASP A 351 39.37 -3.76 37.13
C ASP A 351 39.50 -2.39 37.85
N GLY A 352 40.72 -2.05 38.28
CA GLY A 352 41.02 -0.75 38.88
C GLY A 352 40.82 0.41 37.91
N ALA A 353 41.31 0.26 36.67
CA ALA A 353 41.10 1.25 35.62
C ALA A 353 39.62 1.35 35.22
N VAL A 354 38.88 0.25 35.15
CA VAL A 354 37.43 0.26 34.89
C VAL A 354 36.68 1.04 35.99
N ALA A 355 36.97 0.77 37.27
CA ALA A 355 36.38 1.49 38.39
C ALA A 355 36.70 3.00 38.35
N GLN A 356 37.94 3.36 37.99
CA GLN A 356 38.35 4.76 37.87
C GLN A 356 37.67 5.47 36.69
N ILE A 357 37.48 4.79 35.57
CA ILE A 357 36.73 5.28 34.40
C ILE A 357 35.27 5.51 34.79
N ALA A 358 34.63 4.55 35.46
CA ALA A 358 33.26 4.69 35.93
C ALA A 358 33.13 5.93 36.84
N ARG A 359 34.04 6.12 37.79
CA ARG A 359 34.07 7.33 38.63
C ARG A 359 34.21 8.63 37.83
N TRP A 360 35.05 8.65 36.80
CA TRP A 360 35.21 9.84 35.94
C TRP A 360 33.97 10.15 35.10
N VAL A 361 33.24 9.12 34.64
CA VAL A 361 31.95 9.29 33.98
C VAL A 361 30.94 9.86 34.97
N GLU A 362 30.85 9.30 36.17
CA GLU A 362 29.93 9.75 37.21
C GLU A 362 30.19 11.21 37.62
N GLU A 363 31.46 11.59 37.83
CA GLU A 363 31.87 12.97 38.12
C GLU A 363 31.52 13.96 36.99
N GLY A 364 31.39 13.48 35.74
CA GLY A 364 30.99 14.33 34.60
C GLY A 364 29.48 14.45 34.41
N LEU A 365 28.69 13.70 35.18
CA LEU A 365 27.23 13.69 35.14
C LEU A 365 26.58 14.42 36.32
N ARG A 366 27.34 14.61 37.40
CA ARG A 366 27.01 15.52 38.50
C ARG A 366 27.34 16.95 38.08
#